data_AF-F0R7H4-F1
#
_entry.id   AF-F0R7H4-F1
#
_cell.length_a   1.000
_cell.length_b   1.000
_cell.length_c   1.000
_cell.angle_alpha   90.00
_cell.angle_beta   90.00
_cell.angle_gamma   90.00
#
_symmetry.space_group_name_H-M   'P 1'
#
loop_
_entity.id
_entity.type
_entity.pdbx_description
1 polymer ?
#
loop_
_entity_poly.entity_id
_entity_poly.type
_entity_poly.pdbx_seq_one_letter_code
_entity_poly.pdbx_strand_id
1 'polypeptide(L)'
;MTIFYRYISFDYFIMNNIIIPQRFRLMCNNLYENYDCIVKYDTDIENKHFIGNKENRSCRFCNRNQRETKFRKEAHAISNLIGNNRLFSYYECDECNGVLFTQFESHFSNYMRLRHCVSQIHGKNGIPSYKNRVEDFSRIDIKDMISVAQKEDEDAIVNFDRERHIIHFSGKRTYKPSMVYKCLLKMALTIIPEEELPNVQNAMDYLMGRKKYMCKLPVLYRQYGGIHPFGKPICFLYKRKEKRIKENVPQYLFMIAYGNFVFQLYIPFCDNDKFLQGKDCNFIFIPTPEDITQIPIKELLDLSSDDRVEKEEYGIDFSFGSYEEKDLTININDK
;
A
#
# COMPACT_ATOMS: atom_id res chain seq x y z
N MET A 1 13.33 19.25 11.13
CA MET A 1 14.35 18.19 11.12
C MET A 1 14.11 17.14 12.22
N THR A 2 12.86 16.93 12.68
CA THR A 2 12.63 16.42 14.06
C THR A 2 11.51 15.37 14.18
N ILE A 3 10.98 14.85 13.07
CA ILE A 3 9.87 13.85 13.13
C ILE A 3 10.24 12.51 12.48
N PHE A 4 11.41 12.42 11.84
CA PHE A 4 12.08 11.12 11.62
C PHE A 4 12.58 10.50 12.93
N TYR A 5 12.92 11.34 13.92
CA TYR A 5 13.42 10.93 15.23
C TYR A 5 12.36 10.31 16.17
N ARG A 6 11.06 10.32 15.87
CA ARG A 6 10.10 9.65 16.79
C ARG A 6 9.91 8.16 16.52
N TYR A 7 10.26 7.71 15.30
CA TYR A 7 10.26 6.30 14.91
C TYR A 7 11.67 5.77 14.57
N ILE A 8 12.62 6.69 14.37
CA ILE A 8 14.04 6.42 14.20
C ILE A 8 14.81 7.53 14.94
N SER A 9 14.60 7.72 16.25
CA SER A 9 15.61 8.47 17.00
C SER A 9 16.81 7.55 17.11
N PHE A 10 17.97 8.04 16.71
CA PHE A 10 19.23 7.42 17.12
C PHE A 10 19.23 7.18 18.65
N ASP A 11 18.57 8.05 19.42
CA ASP A 11 18.37 7.91 20.86
C ASP A 11 17.61 6.63 21.26
N TYR A 12 16.56 6.21 20.54
CA TYR A 12 15.85 4.95 20.82
C TYR A 12 16.76 3.73 20.60
N PHE A 13 17.55 3.72 19.53
CA PHE A 13 18.48 2.62 19.25
C PHE A 13 19.67 2.59 20.22
N ILE A 14 20.16 3.76 20.63
CA ILE A 14 21.21 3.89 21.65
C ILE A 14 20.69 3.42 23.02
N MET A 15 19.48 3.81 23.42
CA MET A 15 18.85 3.35 24.67
C MET A 15 18.63 1.84 24.72
N ASN A 16 18.47 1.18 23.56
CA ASN A 16 18.22 -0.26 23.46
C ASN A 16 19.45 -1.07 22.97
N ASN A 17 20.65 -0.48 22.88
CA ASN A 17 21.87 -1.13 22.37
C ASN A 17 21.72 -1.80 20.99
N ILE A 18 20.86 -1.27 20.12
CA ILE A 18 20.62 -1.85 18.80
C ILE A 18 21.72 -1.42 17.83
N ILE A 19 22.50 -2.38 17.35
CA ILE A 19 23.53 -2.14 16.33
C ILE A 19 22.85 -1.88 14.98
N ILE A 20 22.90 -0.63 14.52
CA ILE A 20 22.34 -0.25 13.21
C ILE A 20 23.20 -0.86 12.09
N PRO A 21 22.65 -1.79 11.26
CA PRO A 21 23.40 -2.46 10.21
C PRO A 21 23.93 -1.49 9.14
N GLN A 22 25.10 -1.78 8.58
CA GLN A 22 25.68 -0.99 7.48
C GLN A 22 24.72 -0.87 6.28
N ARG A 23 24.00 -1.94 5.94
CA ARG A 23 22.96 -1.95 4.89
C ARG A 23 21.91 -0.85 5.10
N PHE A 24 21.47 -0.67 6.34
CA PHE A 24 20.44 0.33 6.68
C PHE A 24 21.00 1.74 6.56
N ARG A 25 22.23 1.96 7.07
CA ARG A 25 22.92 3.25 6.93
C ARG A 25 23.08 3.66 5.47
N LEU A 26 23.45 2.71 4.60
CA LEU A 26 23.58 2.97 3.16
C LEU A 26 22.23 3.34 2.52
N MET A 27 21.14 2.66 2.88
CA MET A 27 19.79 3.03 2.42
C MET A 27 19.42 4.46 2.83
N CYS A 28 19.65 4.81 4.09
CA CYS A 28 19.40 6.16 4.60
C CYS A 28 20.24 7.22 3.88
N ASN A 29 21.54 6.97 3.69
CA ASN A 29 22.43 7.90 3.00
C ASN A 29 22.02 8.10 1.54
N ASN A 30 21.76 7.01 0.80
CA ASN A 30 21.33 7.08 -0.60
C ASN A 30 20.05 7.93 -0.75
N LEU A 31 19.07 7.72 0.14
CA LEU A 31 17.85 8.52 0.14
C LEU A 31 18.13 9.98 0.50
N TYR A 32 18.85 10.23 1.60
CA TYR A 32 19.12 11.58 2.09
C TYR A 32 19.93 12.41 1.09
N GLU A 33 20.91 11.82 0.42
CA GLU A 33 21.73 12.52 -0.57
C GLU A 33 20.91 12.94 -1.80
N ASN A 34 19.93 12.13 -2.19
CA ASN A 34 19.16 12.30 -3.42
C ASN A 34 17.84 13.04 -3.26
N TYR A 35 17.21 12.97 -2.09
CA TYR A 35 15.84 13.41 -1.89
C TYR A 35 15.63 14.25 -0.63
N ASP A 36 14.61 15.11 -0.69
CA ASP A 36 14.00 15.76 0.45
C ASP A 36 12.63 15.14 0.73
N CYS A 37 12.34 14.83 2.00
CA CYS A 37 11.00 14.41 2.43
C CYS A 37 10.09 15.63 2.45
N ILE A 38 9.16 15.73 1.50
CA ILE A 38 8.25 16.86 1.38
C ILE A 38 6.88 16.60 2.04
N VAL A 39 6.51 15.32 2.21
CA VAL A 39 5.28 14.94 2.92
C VAL A 39 5.55 13.71 3.78
N LYS A 40 4.98 13.73 4.99
CA LYS A 40 4.88 12.58 5.89
C LYS A 40 3.51 12.61 6.55
N TYR A 41 2.76 11.53 6.42
CA TYR A 41 1.56 11.31 7.23
C TYR A 41 1.68 9.98 7.96
N ASP A 42 1.52 10.04 9.28
CA ASP A 42 1.25 8.89 10.13
C ASP A 42 -0.23 8.98 10.52
N THR A 43 -0.96 7.87 10.37
CA THR A 43 -2.38 7.80 10.72
C THR A 43 -2.62 7.29 12.14
N ASP A 44 -1.56 7.13 12.94
CA ASP A 44 -1.67 6.97 14.38
C ASP A 44 -1.88 8.33 15.09
N ILE A 45 -3.04 8.92 14.80
CA ILE A 45 -3.49 10.19 15.38
C ILE A 45 -4.88 10.05 15.97
N GLU A 46 -5.16 10.81 17.03
CA GLU A 46 -6.44 10.74 17.74
C GLU A 46 -7.61 11.23 16.88
N ASN A 47 -7.39 12.32 16.14
CA ASN A 47 -8.43 13.03 15.40
C ASN A 47 -8.30 12.83 13.90
N LYS A 48 -9.41 12.96 13.18
CA LYS A 48 -9.39 13.00 11.71
C LYS A 48 -8.57 14.21 11.24
N HIS A 49 -7.63 13.99 10.33
CA HIS A 49 -6.89 15.02 9.63
C HIS A 49 -7.41 15.14 8.19
N PHE A 50 -7.74 16.35 7.77
CA PHE A 50 -8.20 16.64 6.42
C PHE A 50 -7.16 17.49 5.70
N ILE A 51 -6.77 17.07 4.50
CA ILE A 51 -5.92 17.86 3.62
C ILE A 51 -6.75 18.70 2.64
N GLY A 52 -6.25 19.89 2.33
CA GLY A 52 -6.89 20.84 1.42
C GLY A 52 -7.82 21.85 2.09
N ASN A 53 -8.37 22.74 1.28
CA ASN A 53 -9.23 23.83 1.73
C ASN A 53 -10.72 23.42 1.72
N LYS A 54 -11.36 23.47 2.89
CA LYS A 54 -12.77 23.11 3.06
C LYS A 54 -13.73 24.11 2.39
N GLU A 55 -13.38 25.39 2.41
CA GLU A 55 -14.25 26.52 2.05
C GLU A 55 -14.21 26.82 0.54
N ASN A 56 -13.06 26.57 -0.10
CA ASN A 56 -12.90 26.74 -1.55
C ASN A 56 -12.53 25.41 -2.22
N ARG A 57 -13.54 24.54 -2.37
CA ARG A 57 -13.32 23.20 -2.92
C ARG A 57 -13.22 23.23 -4.44
N SER A 58 -12.07 22.77 -4.92
CA SER A 58 -11.86 22.35 -6.30
C SER A 58 -11.34 20.93 -6.29
N CYS A 59 -11.93 20.07 -7.12
CA CYS A 59 -11.47 18.70 -7.24
C CYS A 59 -10.13 18.70 -7.97
N ARG A 60 -9.07 18.27 -7.30
CA ARG A 60 -7.70 18.23 -7.85
C ARG A 60 -7.58 17.33 -9.09
N PHE A 61 -8.48 16.37 -9.22
CA PHE A 61 -8.43 15.35 -10.27
C PHE A 61 -9.18 15.77 -11.53
N CYS A 62 -10.43 16.23 -11.39
CA CYS A 62 -11.25 16.64 -12.52
C CYS A 62 -11.29 18.16 -12.76
N ASN A 63 -10.67 18.95 -11.88
CA ASN A 63 -10.63 20.42 -11.89
C ASN A 63 -11.99 21.12 -11.81
N ARG A 64 -13.06 20.37 -11.51
CA ARG A 64 -14.40 20.94 -11.29
C ARG A 64 -14.52 21.49 -9.88
N ASN A 65 -15.12 22.67 -9.75
CA ASN A 65 -15.34 23.32 -8.46
C ASN A 65 -16.72 23.00 -7.86
N GLN A 66 -16.99 23.54 -6.66
CA GLN A 66 -18.26 23.33 -5.93
C GLN A 66 -19.55 23.78 -6.64
N ARG A 67 -19.46 24.59 -7.70
CA ARG A 67 -20.62 24.96 -8.55
C ARG A 67 -20.91 23.88 -9.60
N GLU A 68 -19.92 23.09 -9.97
CA GLU A 68 -19.97 22.11 -11.06
C GLU A 68 -20.10 20.66 -10.57
N THR A 69 -19.72 20.39 -9.31
CA THR A 69 -19.80 19.05 -8.71
C THR A 69 -20.03 19.11 -7.21
N LYS A 70 -20.27 17.94 -6.59
CA LYS A 70 -20.60 17.80 -5.17
C LYS A 70 -19.40 17.21 -4.42
N PHE A 71 -19.25 17.62 -3.16
CA PHE A 71 -18.24 17.14 -2.23
C PHE A 71 -18.89 16.71 -0.91
N ARG A 72 -19.90 15.84 -1.00
CA ARG A 72 -20.69 15.40 0.16
C ARG A 72 -20.02 14.24 0.89
N LYS A 73 -19.23 13.43 0.18
CA LYS A 73 -18.55 12.27 0.74
C LYS A 73 -17.29 12.67 1.51
N GLU A 74 -17.01 11.96 2.60
CA GLU A 74 -15.70 12.00 3.25
C GLU A 74 -14.71 11.17 2.44
N ALA A 75 -14.03 11.81 1.49
CA ALA A 75 -13.02 11.16 0.67
C ALA A 75 -11.75 10.86 1.49
N HIS A 76 -11.29 9.61 1.46
CA HIS A 76 -10.05 9.22 2.11
C HIS A 76 -8.85 9.64 1.25
N ALA A 77 -7.83 10.27 1.87
CA ALA A 77 -6.63 10.67 1.16
C ALA A 77 -5.79 9.45 0.72
N ILE A 78 -5.62 8.51 1.65
CA ILE A 78 -5.11 7.16 1.41
C ILE A 78 -6.24 6.17 1.69
N SER A 79 -6.31 5.05 0.97
CA SER A 79 -7.52 4.22 1.02
C SER A 79 -7.86 3.69 2.42
N ASN A 80 -9.14 3.60 2.74
CA ASN A 80 -9.59 2.92 3.96
C ASN A 80 -9.32 1.40 3.93
N LEU A 81 -9.17 0.79 2.75
CA LEU A 81 -8.89 -0.65 2.59
C LEU A 81 -7.56 -1.08 3.23
N ILE A 82 -6.66 -0.14 3.49
CA ILE A 82 -5.35 -0.41 4.12
C ILE A 82 -5.33 -0.12 5.63
N GLY A 83 -6.48 0.17 6.25
CA GLY A 83 -6.54 0.54 7.68
C GLY A 83 -6.64 2.03 7.97
N ASN A 84 -6.75 2.88 6.96
CA ASN A 84 -6.83 4.33 7.19
C ASN A 84 -8.23 4.76 7.63
N ASN A 85 -8.34 5.26 8.85
CA ASN A 85 -9.54 5.93 9.35
C ASN A 85 -9.27 7.37 9.82
N ARG A 86 -8.09 7.92 9.53
CA ARG A 86 -7.65 9.24 10.04
C ARG A 86 -7.34 10.28 8.97
N LEU A 87 -6.83 9.91 7.80
CA LEU A 87 -6.40 10.86 6.78
C LEU A 87 -7.42 10.99 5.65
N PHE A 88 -8.04 12.16 5.55
CA PHE A 88 -9.10 12.50 4.60
C PHE A 88 -8.68 13.68 3.72
N SER A 89 -9.42 13.93 2.65
CA SER A 89 -9.11 14.95 1.66
C SER A 89 -10.34 15.75 1.24
N TYR A 90 -10.18 17.06 1.10
CA TYR A 90 -11.16 17.94 0.45
C TYR A 90 -10.93 18.09 -1.07
N TYR A 91 -9.88 17.46 -1.61
CA TYR A 91 -9.49 17.56 -3.03
C TYR A 91 -10.29 16.66 -3.97
N GLU A 92 -11.30 15.94 -3.49
CA GLU A 92 -11.95 14.88 -4.25
C GLU A 92 -13.48 15.04 -4.24
N CYS A 93 -14.06 15.17 -5.44
CA CYS A 93 -15.51 15.25 -5.60
C CYS A 93 -16.17 13.87 -5.57
N ASP A 94 -17.49 13.84 -5.35
CA ASP A 94 -18.29 12.63 -5.21
C ASP A 94 -18.25 11.71 -6.45
N GLU A 95 -18.05 12.28 -7.65
CA GLU A 95 -17.94 11.54 -8.92
C GLU A 95 -16.59 10.82 -9.05
N CYS A 96 -15.48 11.55 -8.85
CA CYS A 96 -14.14 10.95 -8.86
C CYS A 96 -14.02 9.87 -7.77
N ASN A 97 -14.47 10.21 -6.56
CA ASN A 97 -14.50 9.28 -5.42
C ASN A 97 -15.36 8.05 -5.72
N GLY A 98 -16.61 8.29 -6.13
CA GLY A 98 -17.64 7.25 -6.16
C GLY A 98 -17.55 6.29 -7.32
N VAL A 99 -17.01 6.71 -8.46
CA VAL A 99 -16.99 5.91 -9.69
C VAL A 99 -15.58 5.43 -9.99
N LEU A 100 -14.68 6.36 -10.30
CA LEU A 100 -13.36 6.02 -10.82
C LEU A 100 -12.47 5.40 -9.73
N PHE A 101 -12.38 6.04 -8.56
CA PHE A 101 -11.48 5.57 -7.52
C PHE A 101 -12.00 4.35 -6.77
N THR A 102 -13.32 4.20 -6.63
CA THR A 102 -13.93 2.93 -6.19
C THR A 102 -13.51 1.75 -7.09
N GLN A 103 -13.41 1.95 -8.41
CA GLN A 103 -12.97 0.90 -9.33
C GLN A 103 -11.50 0.52 -9.07
N PHE A 104 -10.61 1.50 -8.89
CA PHE A 104 -9.20 1.25 -8.57
C PHE A 104 -9.05 0.50 -7.24
N GLU A 105 -9.76 0.95 -6.21
CA GLU A 105 -9.77 0.33 -4.89
C GLU A 105 -10.32 -1.10 -4.93
N SER A 106 -11.34 -1.38 -5.75
CA SER A 106 -11.89 -2.73 -5.91
C SER A 106 -10.84 -3.70 -6.47
N HIS A 107 -10.07 -3.28 -7.48
CA HIS A 107 -8.99 -4.10 -8.01
C HIS A 107 -7.85 -4.30 -7.01
N PHE A 108 -7.48 -3.27 -6.23
CA PHE A 108 -6.46 -3.40 -5.19
C PHE A 108 -6.92 -4.29 -4.03
N SER A 109 -8.19 -4.19 -3.65
CA SER A 109 -8.83 -5.07 -2.66
C SER A 109 -8.78 -6.54 -3.12
N ASN A 110 -9.14 -6.82 -4.38
CA ASN A 110 -9.02 -8.16 -4.94
C ASN A 110 -7.56 -8.67 -4.97
N TYR A 111 -6.61 -7.78 -5.29
CA TYR A 111 -5.18 -8.12 -5.32
C TYR A 111 -4.62 -8.51 -3.94
N MET A 112 -5.12 -7.86 -2.88
CA MET A 112 -4.64 -8.05 -1.51
C MET A 112 -5.54 -8.90 -0.62
N ARG A 113 -6.65 -9.43 -1.13
CA ARG A 113 -7.76 -9.95 -0.30
C ARG A 113 -7.33 -11.00 0.74
N LEU A 114 -6.60 -12.04 0.34
CA LEU A 114 -6.12 -13.08 1.26
C LEU A 114 -5.16 -12.47 2.28
N ARG A 115 -4.20 -11.68 1.80
CA ARG A 115 -3.21 -10.98 2.63
C ARG A 115 -3.87 -10.06 3.65
N HIS A 116 -4.92 -9.32 3.28
CA HIS A 116 -5.68 -8.48 4.21
C HIS A 116 -6.50 -9.28 5.22
N CYS A 117 -7.03 -10.43 4.81
CA CYS A 117 -7.75 -11.34 5.71
C CYS A 117 -6.80 -11.88 6.78
N VAL A 118 -5.75 -12.61 6.40
CA VAL A 118 -4.87 -13.29 7.36
C VAL A 118 -3.95 -12.36 8.13
N SER A 119 -3.61 -11.19 7.56
CA SER A 119 -2.91 -10.11 8.27
C SER A 119 -3.87 -9.12 8.93
N GLN A 120 -5.15 -9.47 9.11
CA GLN A 120 -6.11 -8.74 9.96
C GLN A 120 -6.22 -7.24 9.66
N ILE A 121 -6.17 -6.86 8.38
CA ILE A 121 -6.24 -5.46 7.97
C ILE A 121 -7.69 -4.98 8.03
N HIS A 122 -7.96 -4.03 8.91
CA HIS A 122 -9.29 -3.46 9.07
C HIS A 122 -9.65 -2.50 7.93
N GLY A 123 -10.72 -2.80 7.20
CA GLY A 123 -11.36 -1.86 6.29
C GLY A 123 -12.65 -1.29 6.87
N LYS A 124 -13.48 -0.72 5.99
CA LYS A 124 -14.73 -0.02 6.33
C LYS A 124 -15.72 -0.92 7.06
N ASN A 125 -15.74 -2.20 6.66
CA ASN A 125 -16.69 -3.20 7.14
C ASN A 125 -15.99 -4.23 8.05
N GLY A 126 -14.89 -3.85 8.70
CA GLY A 126 -14.07 -4.76 9.51
C GLY A 126 -12.99 -5.48 8.70
N ILE A 127 -12.52 -6.62 9.22
CA ILE A 127 -11.54 -7.47 8.55
C ILE A 127 -12.24 -8.27 7.43
N PRO A 128 -11.71 -8.30 6.20
CA PRO A 128 -12.34 -9.05 5.12
C PRO A 128 -12.22 -10.56 5.35
N SER A 129 -13.25 -11.30 4.94
CA SER A 129 -13.16 -12.75 4.78
C SER A 129 -12.56 -13.13 3.42
N TYR A 130 -11.97 -14.31 3.35
CA TYR A 130 -11.41 -14.85 2.12
C TYR A 130 -12.18 -16.09 1.62
N LYS A 131 -12.38 -16.15 0.30
CA LYS A 131 -12.83 -17.32 -0.46
C LYS A 131 -12.19 -17.28 -1.85
N ASN A 132 -11.96 -18.44 -2.48
CA ASN A 132 -11.52 -18.51 -3.87
C ASN A 132 -12.61 -18.03 -4.83
N ARG A 133 -13.86 -18.46 -4.61
CA ARG A 133 -15.07 -18.01 -5.32
C ARG A 133 -16.15 -17.60 -4.33
N VAL A 134 -17.15 -16.85 -4.78
CA VAL A 134 -18.20 -16.33 -3.89
C VAL A 134 -19.07 -17.48 -3.36
N GLU A 135 -19.34 -18.44 -4.25
CA GLU A 135 -20.15 -19.63 -4.05
C GLU A 135 -19.46 -20.74 -3.23
N ASP A 136 -18.14 -20.70 -3.08
CA ASP A 136 -17.39 -21.73 -2.35
C ASP A 136 -17.81 -21.81 -0.88
N PHE A 137 -17.83 -23.03 -0.33
CA PHE A 137 -18.00 -23.23 1.10
C PHE A 137 -16.72 -22.85 1.87
N SER A 138 -15.57 -23.23 1.31
CA SER A 138 -14.26 -23.02 1.92
C SER A 138 -13.98 -21.53 2.09
N ARG A 139 -13.60 -21.14 3.30
CA ARG A 139 -13.42 -19.74 3.68
C ARG A 139 -12.46 -19.57 4.83
N ILE A 140 -11.85 -18.39 4.87
CA ILE A 140 -11.08 -17.90 6.02
C ILE A 140 -11.81 -16.71 6.60
N ASP A 141 -12.01 -16.73 7.92
CA ASP A 141 -12.62 -15.65 8.68
C ASP A 141 -11.78 -15.29 9.89
N ILE A 142 -11.80 -14.00 10.24
CA ILE A 142 -11.18 -13.51 11.45
C ILE A 142 -12.26 -12.98 12.39
N LYS A 143 -12.33 -13.56 13.58
CA LYS A 143 -13.01 -12.98 14.75
C LYS A 143 -11.97 -12.80 15.87
N ASP A 144 -12.03 -13.60 16.93
CA ASP A 144 -11.00 -13.66 17.98
C ASP A 144 -9.83 -14.57 17.57
N MET A 145 -10.03 -15.42 16.56
CA MET A 145 -9.05 -16.33 15.99
C MET A 145 -9.18 -16.38 14.47
N ILE A 146 -8.13 -16.87 13.80
CA ILE A 146 -8.20 -17.25 12.39
C ILE A 146 -8.97 -18.57 12.31
N SER A 147 -10.14 -18.55 11.70
CA SER A 147 -10.96 -19.73 11.43
C SER A 147 -10.85 -20.11 9.97
N VAL A 148 -10.60 -21.39 9.70
CA VAL A 148 -10.58 -21.94 8.35
C VAL A 148 -11.61 -23.06 8.27
N ALA A 149 -12.60 -22.88 7.40
CA ALA A 149 -13.48 -23.96 6.97
C ALA A 149 -13.01 -24.41 5.58
N GLN A 150 -12.77 -25.70 5.40
CA GLN A 150 -12.33 -26.26 4.13
C GLN A 150 -13.17 -27.49 3.79
N LYS A 151 -13.70 -27.52 2.57
CA LYS A 151 -14.46 -28.64 2.03
C LYS A 151 -13.54 -29.50 1.16
N GLU A 152 -13.63 -30.83 1.28
CA GLU A 152 -12.70 -31.77 0.63
C GLU A 152 -12.72 -31.72 -0.91
N ASP A 153 -13.86 -31.37 -1.51
CA ASP A 153 -14.05 -31.30 -2.97
C ASP A 153 -13.78 -29.90 -3.57
N GLU A 154 -13.27 -28.97 -2.77
CA GLU A 154 -12.87 -27.63 -3.20
C GLU A 154 -11.34 -27.45 -3.17
N ASP A 155 -10.84 -26.45 -3.89
CA ASP A 155 -9.41 -26.10 -3.87
C ASP A 155 -8.96 -25.76 -2.44
N ALA A 156 -7.89 -26.41 -1.97
CA ALA A 156 -7.34 -26.14 -0.64
C ALA A 156 -6.87 -24.67 -0.51
N ILE A 157 -7.25 -24.04 0.58
CA ILE A 157 -6.93 -22.64 0.93
C ILE A 157 -5.96 -22.54 2.11
N VAL A 158 -5.70 -23.67 2.77
CA VAL A 158 -4.70 -23.80 3.82
C VAL A 158 -3.99 -25.15 3.72
N ASN A 159 -2.68 -25.14 3.95
CA ASN A 159 -1.88 -26.33 4.18
C ASN A 159 -1.12 -26.19 5.50
N PHE A 160 -1.23 -27.20 6.37
CA PHE A 160 -0.57 -27.23 7.67
C PHE A 160 0.61 -28.19 7.65
N ASP A 161 1.81 -27.64 7.43
CA ASP A 161 3.06 -28.38 7.41
C ASP A 161 3.65 -28.45 8.83
N ARG A 162 3.36 -29.56 9.50
CA ARG A 162 3.78 -29.83 10.89
C ARG A 162 5.28 -29.99 11.02
N GLU A 163 5.93 -30.58 10.02
CA GLU A 163 7.36 -30.87 10.06
C GLU A 163 8.19 -29.59 9.91
N ARG A 164 7.77 -28.69 9.02
CA ARG A 164 8.45 -27.40 8.79
C ARG A 164 7.97 -26.29 9.71
N HIS A 165 6.97 -26.55 10.55
CA HIS A 165 6.34 -25.56 11.40
C HIS A 165 5.74 -24.37 10.61
N ILE A 166 5.07 -24.66 9.48
CA ILE A 166 4.50 -23.66 8.58
C ILE A 166 2.99 -23.90 8.38
N ILE A 167 2.20 -22.83 8.43
CA ILE A 167 0.85 -22.77 7.87
C ILE A 167 0.96 -21.96 6.58
N HIS A 168 0.71 -22.61 5.45
CA HIS A 168 0.63 -21.96 4.15
C HIS A 168 -0.83 -21.62 3.83
N PHE A 169 -1.15 -20.34 3.70
CA PHE A 169 -2.43 -19.91 3.17
C PHE A 169 -2.30 -19.66 1.67
N SER A 170 -3.14 -20.32 0.89
CA SER A 170 -3.19 -20.23 -0.57
C SER A 170 -4.49 -19.59 -1.03
N GLY A 171 -4.44 -18.93 -2.18
CA GLY A 171 -5.60 -18.31 -2.76
C GLY A 171 -5.44 -18.01 -4.24
N LYS A 172 -6.56 -17.70 -4.88
CA LYS A 172 -6.66 -17.17 -6.24
C LYS A 172 -7.10 -15.71 -6.22
N ARG A 173 -6.52 -14.89 -7.10
CA ARG A 173 -6.92 -13.47 -7.27
C ARG A 173 -7.15 -13.12 -8.72
N THR A 174 -8.10 -12.22 -8.95
CA THR A 174 -8.45 -11.72 -10.28
C THR A 174 -8.49 -10.19 -10.23
N TYR A 175 -7.64 -9.54 -11.02
CA TYR A 175 -7.44 -8.10 -10.95
C TYR A 175 -6.89 -7.57 -12.27
N LYS A 176 -6.84 -6.24 -12.41
CA LYS A 176 -6.15 -5.56 -13.51
C LYS A 176 -4.93 -4.85 -12.92
N PRO A 177 -3.68 -5.20 -13.31
CA PRO A 177 -2.47 -4.63 -12.72
C PRO A 177 -2.45 -3.10 -12.75
N SER A 178 -2.80 -2.48 -13.88
CA SER A 178 -2.86 -1.03 -14.02
C SER A 178 -3.83 -0.35 -13.04
N MET A 179 -4.92 -1.01 -12.65
CA MET A 179 -5.88 -0.47 -11.68
C MET A 179 -5.34 -0.54 -10.25
N VAL A 180 -4.56 -1.58 -9.94
CA VAL A 180 -3.82 -1.65 -8.67
C VAL A 180 -2.79 -0.52 -8.60
N TYR A 181 -2.02 -0.32 -9.68
CA TYR A 181 -1.07 0.79 -9.77
C TYR A 181 -1.77 2.15 -9.60
N LYS A 182 -2.87 2.38 -10.32
CA LYS A 182 -3.66 3.62 -10.23
C LYS A 182 -4.23 3.86 -8.84
N CYS A 183 -4.58 2.81 -8.09
CA CYS A 183 -4.97 2.95 -6.69
C CYS A 183 -3.83 3.53 -5.85
N LEU A 184 -2.61 2.99 -5.97
CA LEU A 184 -1.42 3.49 -5.26
C LEU A 184 -1.03 4.90 -5.72
N LEU A 185 -1.04 5.15 -7.04
CA LEU A 185 -0.74 6.46 -7.62
C LEU A 185 -1.74 7.52 -7.16
N LYS A 186 -3.03 7.18 -7.06
CA LYS A 186 -4.06 8.07 -6.51
C LYS A 186 -3.68 8.54 -5.12
N MET A 187 -3.26 7.63 -4.23
CA MET A 187 -2.84 7.99 -2.87
C MET A 187 -1.67 8.97 -2.89
N ALA A 188 -0.65 8.73 -3.73
CA ALA A 188 0.49 9.62 -3.89
C ALA A 188 0.08 11.03 -4.39
N LEU A 189 -0.78 11.09 -5.43
CA LEU A 189 -1.25 12.33 -6.03
C LEU A 189 -2.26 13.09 -5.16
N THR A 190 -2.93 12.40 -4.23
CA THR A 190 -3.77 13.07 -3.23
C THR A 190 -2.92 13.84 -2.22
N ILE A 191 -1.79 13.28 -1.76
CA ILE A 191 -0.97 13.90 -0.71
C ILE A 191 0.07 14.89 -1.21
N ILE A 192 0.32 14.95 -2.53
CA ILE A 192 1.33 15.87 -3.08
C ILE A 192 1.00 17.34 -2.72
N PRO A 193 1.98 18.17 -2.35
CA PRO A 193 1.74 19.59 -2.10
C PRO A 193 1.22 20.33 -3.35
N GLU A 194 0.46 21.41 -3.17
CA GLU A 194 -0.18 22.13 -4.27
C GLU A 194 0.84 22.76 -5.22
N GLU A 195 1.94 23.27 -4.68
CA GLU A 195 3.06 23.87 -5.41
C GLU A 195 3.78 22.88 -6.34
N GLU A 196 3.64 21.58 -6.10
CA GLU A 196 4.24 20.52 -6.92
C GLU A 196 3.29 19.98 -8.00
N LEU A 197 2.00 20.34 -7.97
CA LEU A 197 1.01 19.86 -8.95
C LEU A 197 1.39 20.11 -10.43
N PRO A 198 1.98 21.27 -10.80
CA PRO A 198 2.38 21.51 -12.18
C PRO A 198 3.36 20.45 -12.72
N ASN A 199 4.16 19.82 -11.85
CA ASN A 199 5.18 18.84 -12.24
C ASN A 199 4.61 17.43 -12.50
N VAL A 200 3.36 17.17 -12.08
CA VAL A 200 2.74 15.82 -12.13
C VAL A 200 1.48 15.77 -12.99
N GLN A 201 1.24 16.77 -13.85
CA GLN A 201 0.03 16.85 -14.66
C GLN A 201 -0.16 15.64 -15.60
N ASN A 202 0.93 15.13 -16.19
CA ASN A 202 0.86 13.92 -17.01
C ASN A 202 0.50 12.66 -16.19
N ALA A 203 0.94 12.58 -14.93
CA ALA A 203 0.54 11.51 -14.02
C ALA A 203 -0.95 11.59 -13.67
N MET A 204 -1.45 12.81 -13.43
CA MET A 204 -2.88 13.08 -13.23
C MET A 204 -3.70 12.69 -14.46
N ASP A 205 -3.24 13.07 -15.65
CA ASP A 205 -3.93 12.74 -16.91
C ASP A 205 -3.96 11.22 -17.16
N TYR A 206 -2.89 10.50 -16.80
CA TYR A 206 -2.86 9.04 -16.86
C TYR A 206 -3.84 8.41 -15.85
N LEU A 207 -3.83 8.88 -14.60
CA LEU A 207 -4.74 8.41 -13.56
C LEU A 207 -6.20 8.57 -14.00
N MET A 208 -6.53 9.74 -14.55
CA MET A 208 -7.86 10.10 -15.03
C MET A 208 -8.23 9.48 -16.38
N GLY A 209 -7.33 8.72 -17.02
CA GLY A 209 -7.58 8.08 -18.32
C GLY A 209 -7.63 9.04 -19.50
N ARG A 210 -7.19 10.29 -19.33
CA ARG A 210 -7.10 11.30 -20.40
C ARG A 210 -5.94 11.02 -21.36
N LYS A 211 -4.87 10.42 -20.84
CA LYS A 211 -3.71 9.99 -21.62
C LYS A 211 -3.39 8.53 -21.32
N LYS A 212 -2.95 7.81 -22.35
CA LYS A 212 -2.40 6.47 -22.22
C LYS A 212 -0.91 6.54 -22.49
N TYR A 213 -0.15 5.83 -21.66
CA TYR A 213 1.28 5.68 -21.83
C TYR A 213 1.61 4.20 -21.80
N MET A 214 2.48 3.77 -22.71
CA MET A 214 2.97 2.40 -22.77
C MET A 214 4.38 2.37 -22.18
N CYS A 215 4.47 2.11 -20.88
CA CYS A 215 5.75 1.90 -20.21
C CYS A 215 5.58 0.96 -19.03
N LYS A 216 6.69 0.42 -18.52
CA LYS A 216 6.68 -0.31 -17.25
C LYS A 216 6.27 0.63 -16.12
N LEU A 217 5.49 0.10 -15.19
CA LEU A 217 5.07 0.80 -13.98
C LEU A 217 5.52 -0.03 -12.77
N PRO A 218 6.83 -0.03 -12.50
CA PRO A 218 7.41 -0.81 -11.42
C PRO A 218 6.93 -0.31 -10.06
N VAL A 219 6.53 -1.24 -9.21
CA VAL A 219 6.25 -1.01 -7.80
C VAL A 219 7.13 -1.96 -7.01
N LEU A 220 7.96 -1.38 -6.15
CA LEU A 220 8.73 -2.15 -5.20
C LEU A 220 7.79 -2.55 -4.05
N TYR A 221 7.60 -3.85 -3.91
CA TYR A 221 6.87 -4.47 -2.82
C TYR A 221 7.83 -5.04 -1.79
N ARG A 222 7.53 -4.81 -0.51
CA ARG A 222 8.21 -5.46 0.61
C ARG A 222 7.19 -6.05 1.57
N GLN A 223 7.50 -7.24 2.07
CA GLN A 223 6.73 -7.90 3.12
C GLN A 223 7.64 -8.22 4.31
N TYR A 224 7.24 -7.76 5.48
CA TYR A 224 7.93 -7.98 6.76
C TYR A 224 7.21 -9.05 7.57
N GLY A 225 7.96 -9.80 8.38
CA GLY A 225 7.42 -10.78 9.31
C GLY A 225 6.90 -10.13 10.59
N GLY A 226 6.33 -10.96 11.46
CA GLY A 226 5.81 -10.54 12.76
C GLY A 226 4.37 -10.02 12.73
N ILE A 227 3.87 -9.64 13.90
CA ILE A 227 2.49 -9.21 14.10
C ILE A 227 2.43 -7.69 13.87
N HIS A 228 1.83 -7.28 12.74
CA HIS A 228 1.55 -5.87 12.40
C HIS A 228 2.70 -4.88 12.67
N PRO A 229 3.88 -5.04 12.04
CA PRO A 229 5.00 -4.10 12.23
C PRO A 229 4.62 -2.64 11.93
N PHE A 230 3.65 -2.42 11.05
CA PHE A 230 3.05 -1.11 10.80
C PHE A 230 1.57 -1.10 11.23
N GLY A 231 1.31 -0.93 12.52
CA GLY A 231 -0.05 -1.00 13.10
C GLY A 231 -1.05 -0.02 12.51
N LYS A 232 -0.59 1.14 12.00
CA LYS A 232 -1.38 2.10 11.24
C LYS A 232 -0.69 2.46 9.92
N PRO A 233 -1.43 2.82 8.87
CA PRO A 233 -0.84 3.31 7.64
C PRO A 233 0.07 4.53 7.85
N ILE A 234 1.26 4.47 7.25
CA ILE A 234 2.21 5.58 7.21
C ILE A 234 2.62 5.78 5.75
N CYS A 235 2.53 7.02 5.26
CA CYS A 235 3.01 7.37 3.93
C CYS A 235 4.02 8.50 3.91
N PHE A 236 4.89 8.44 2.91
CA PHE A 236 5.91 9.45 2.65
C PHE A 236 5.89 9.84 1.18
N LEU A 237 6.15 11.11 0.92
CA LEU A 237 6.49 11.61 -0.41
C LEU A 237 7.83 12.33 -0.34
N TYR A 238 8.72 11.95 -1.24
CA TYR A 238 10.04 12.51 -1.40
C TYR A 238 10.16 13.20 -2.76
N LYS A 239 10.84 14.34 -2.79
CA LYS A 239 11.20 15.08 -4.00
C LYS A 239 12.71 15.04 -4.21
N ARG A 240 13.14 14.75 -5.43
CA ARG A 240 14.55 14.72 -5.82
C ARG A 240 15.16 16.12 -5.65
N LYS A 241 16.36 16.17 -5.08
CA LYS A 241 17.16 17.38 -4.99
C LYS A 241 17.64 17.80 -6.37
N GLU A 242 17.49 19.08 -6.72
CA GLU A 242 17.87 19.62 -8.04
C GLU A 242 19.32 19.29 -8.43
N LYS A 243 20.25 19.30 -7.46
CA LYS A 243 21.66 18.97 -7.69
C LYS A 243 21.94 17.51 -8.09
N ARG A 244 20.93 16.63 -8.06
CA ARG A 244 21.06 15.17 -8.26
C ARG A 244 20.41 14.64 -9.54
N ILE A 245 20.11 15.51 -10.50
CA ILE A 245 19.64 15.12 -11.85
C ILE A 245 20.60 14.10 -12.52
N LYS A 246 21.89 14.12 -12.17
CA LYS A 246 22.91 13.22 -12.74
C LYS A 246 22.84 11.77 -12.26
N GLU A 247 22.08 11.44 -11.20
CA GLU A 247 22.06 10.08 -10.63
C GLU A 247 21.00 9.15 -11.21
N ASN A 248 20.34 9.54 -12.31
CA ASN A 248 19.27 8.77 -12.96
C ASN A 248 18.17 8.28 -11.97
N VAL A 249 17.83 9.09 -10.98
CA VAL A 249 16.78 8.82 -9.98
C VAL A 249 15.50 9.62 -10.31
N PRO A 250 14.27 9.13 -10.08
CA PRO A 250 13.02 9.83 -10.43
C PRO A 250 12.78 11.11 -9.64
N GLN A 251 11.93 12.01 -10.13
CA GLN A 251 11.64 13.27 -9.47
C GLN A 251 10.91 13.07 -8.13
N TYR A 252 9.96 12.14 -8.06
CA TYR A 252 9.22 11.87 -6.82
C TYR A 252 9.18 10.39 -6.48
N LEU A 253 9.37 10.08 -5.20
CA LEU A 253 9.17 8.74 -4.63
C LEU A 253 8.04 8.78 -3.61
N PHE A 254 7.11 7.85 -3.74
CA PHE A 254 6.04 7.62 -2.79
C PHE A 254 6.23 6.25 -2.13
N MET A 255 5.99 6.18 -0.83
CA MET A 255 5.94 4.93 -0.09
C MET A 255 4.75 4.94 0.86
N ILE A 256 4.07 3.79 0.94
CA ILE A 256 3.00 3.50 1.89
C ILE A 256 3.31 2.19 2.60
N ALA A 257 3.30 2.22 3.93
CA ALA A 257 3.53 1.07 4.81
C ALA A 257 2.30 0.86 5.70
N TYR A 258 1.84 -0.38 5.83
CA TYR A 258 0.71 -0.76 6.68
C TYR A 258 0.68 -2.28 6.91
N GLY A 259 0.25 -2.72 8.09
CA GLY A 259 0.30 -4.12 8.49
C GLY A 259 1.71 -4.67 8.34
N ASN A 260 1.87 -5.61 7.41
CA ASN A 260 3.15 -6.24 7.06
C ASN A 260 3.71 -5.77 5.70
N PHE A 261 3.02 -4.84 5.03
CA PHE A 261 3.21 -4.55 3.62
C PHE A 261 3.75 -3.15 3.40
N VAL A 262 4.69 -3.03 2.47
CA VAL A 262 5.18 -1.74 1.98
C VAL A 262 5.14 -1.73 0.48
N PHE A 263 4.47 -0.72 -0.08
CA PHE A 263 4.50 -0.42 -1.51
C PHE A 263 5.27 0.87 -1.71
N GLN A 264 6.20 0.86 -2.66
CA GLN A 264 6.96 2.03 -3.07
C GLN A 264 6.96 2.17 -4.59
N LEU A 265 6.64 3.36 -5.08
CA LEU A 265 6.68 3.70 -6.50
C LEU A 265 7.23 5.10 -6.71
N TYR A 266 7.70 5.41 -7.92
CA TYR A 266 7.84 6.79 -8.35
C TYR A 266 6.53 7.31 -8.94
N ILE A 267 6.31 8.62 -8.87
CA ILE A 267 5.21 9.24 -9.61
C ILE A 267 5.63 9.27 -11.10
N PRO A 268 4.89 8.61 -12.00
CA PRO A 268 5.32 8.42 -13.37
C PRO A 268 5.05 9.67 -14.21
N PHE A 269 5.67 9.72 -15.39
CA PHE A 269 5.40 10.74 -16.42
C PHE A 269 5.67 12.19 -16.00
N CYS A 270 6.47 12.41 -14.95
CA CYS A 270 6.91 13.74 -14.57
C CYS A 270 7.74 14.35 -15.70
N ASP A 271 7.47 15.60 -16.09
CA ASP A 271 8.17 16.23 -17.21
C ASP A 271 9.68 16.37 -16.95
N ASN A 272 10.06 16.58 -15.68
CA ASN A 272 11.45 16.65 -15.25
C ASN A 272 12.15 15.29 -15.22
N ASP A 273 11.47 14.19 -15.57
CA ASP A 273 12.04 12.85 -15.68
C ASP A 273 12.22 12.39 -17.14
N LYS A 274 11.95 13.24 -18.13
CA LYS A 274 12.17 12.92 -19.56
C LYS A 274 13.60 12.44 -19.84
N PHE A 275 14.59 12.95 -19.11
CA PHE A 275 15.99 12.55 -19.26
C PHE A 275 16.29 11.11 -18.82
N LEU A 276 15.36 10.46 -18.09
CA LEU A 276 15.45 9.05 -17.66
C LEU A 276 14.95 8.08 -18.73
N GLN A 277 14.28 8.56 -19.79
CA GLN A 277 13.74 7.69 -20.83
C GLN A 277 14.85 6.91 -21.52
N GLY A 278 14.66 5.59 -21.62
CA GLY A 278 15.64 4.67 -22.21
C GLY A 278 16.89 4.41 -21.36
N LYS A 279 16.92 4.90 -20.10
CA LYS A 279 18.03 4.65 -19.17
C LYS A 279 17.61 3.74 -18.03
N ASP A 280 18.58 3.04 -17.47
CA ASP A 280 18.40 2.37 -16.19
C ASP A 280 18.21 3.41 -15.10
N CYS A 281 17.06 3.31 -14.43
CA CYS A 281 16.69 4.20 -13.35
C CYS A 281 17.03 3.54 -12.01
N ASN A 282 17.76 4.26 -11.16
CA ASN A 282 18.13 3.73 -9.86
C ASN A 282 16.96 3.83 -8.88
N PHE A 283 16.42 2.69 -8.46
CA PHE A 283 15.34 2.62 -7.49
C PHE A 283 15.89 2.76 -6.06
N ILE A 284 15.94 4.00 -5.57
CA ILE A 284 16.36 4.26 -4.20
C ILE A 284 15.29 3.79 -3.22
N PHE A 285 15.66 2.88 -2.33
CA PHE A 285 14.77 2.34 -1.30
C PHE A 285 14.53 3.37 -0.21
N ILE A 286 13.26 3.59 0.16
CA ILE A 286 12.91 4.35 1.35
C ILE A 286 13.00 3.40 2.55
N PRO A 287 13.93 3.60 3.50
CA PRO A 287 14.11 2.71 4.63
C PRO A 287 12.92 2.80 5.60
N THR A 288 12.60 1.67 6.23
CA THR A 288 11.64 1.57 7.33
C THR A 288 12.36 1.09 8.60
N PRO A 289 11.84 1.35 9.82
CA PRO A 289 12.44 0.84 11.04
C PRO A 289 12.68 -0.68 11.03
N GLU A 290 11.78 -1.44 10.38
CA GLU A 290 11.90 -2.89 10.23
C GLU A 290 13.09 -3.35 9.38
N ASP A 291 13.64 -2.48 8.51
CA ASP A 291 14.86 -2.80 7.75
C ASP A 291 16.10 -2.91 8.64
N ILE A 292 16.04 -2.47 9.90
CA ILE A 292 17.12 -2.60 10.89
C ILE A 292 17.20 -4.05 11.38
N THR A 293 16.05 -4.62 11.76
CA THR A 293 15.95 -5.91 12.44
C THR A 293 15.65 -7.06 11.48
N GLN A 294 15.04 -6.78 10.33
CA GLN A 294 14.56 -7.80 9.40
C GLN A 294 15.16 -7.63 8.00
N ILE A 295 15.19 -8.74 7.25
CA ILE A 295 15.35 -8.72 5.80
C ILE A 295 13.96 -9.07 5.23
N PRO A 296 13.23 -8.10 4.65
CA PRO A 296 11.91 -8.37 4.11
C PRO A 296 12.01 -9.22 2.85
N ILE A 297 10.92 -9.94 2.55
CA ILE A 297 10.69 -10.44 1.18
C ILE A 297 10.54 -9.22 0.28
N LYS A 298 11.23 -9.22 -0.87
CA LYS A 298 11.22 -8.10 -1.82
C LYS A 298 10.82 -8.59 -3.20
N GLU A 299 9.91 -7.87 -3.83
CA GLU A 299 9.49 -8.13 -5.20
C GLU A 299 9.45 -6.81 -5.98
N LEU A 300 9.89 -6.83 -7.23
CA LEU A 300 9.70 -5.74 -8.16
C LEU A 300 8.52 -6.09 -9.06
N LEU A 301 7.34 -5.55 -8.73
CA LEU A 301 6.11 -5.80 -9.46
C LEU A 301 6.05 -4.92 -10.71
N ASP A 302 5.69 -5.45 -11.87
CA ASP A 302 5.28 -4.64 -13.03
C ASP A 302 3.76 -4.59 -13.10
N LEU A 303 3.20 -3.43 -12.74
CA LEU A 303 1.75 -3.20 -12.72
C LEU A 303 1.28 -2.36 -13.93
N SER A 304 2.00 -2.40 -15.04
CA SER A 304 1.67 -1.62 -16.25
C SER A 304 0.53 -2.20 -17.08
N SER A 305 0.31 -3.52 -17.05
CA SER A 305 -0.65 -4.17 -17.94
C SER A 305 -2.10 -3.77 -17.66
N ASP A 306 -2.82 -3.45 -18.74
CA ASP A 306 -4.27 -3.24 -18.75
C ASP A 306 -5.05 -4.56 -18.94
N ASP A 307 -4.38 -5.69 -19.12
CA ASP A 307 -5.02 -6.99 -19.26
C ASP A 307 -5.50 -7.49 -17.90
N ARG A 308 -6.65 -8.18 -17.92
CA ARG A 308 -7.19 -8.79 -16.72
C ARG A 308 -6.40 -10.07 -16.44
N VAL A 309 -5.77 -10.13 -15.27
CA VAL A 309 -5.19 -11.35 -14.74
C VAL A 309 -6.31 -12.14 -14.08
N GLU A 310 -6.49 -13.40 -14.49
CA GLU A 310 -7.53 -14.27 -13.98
C GLU A 310 -6.94 -15.40 -13.13
N LYS A 311 -7.52 -15.58 -11.94
CA LYS A 311 -7.25 -16.70 -11.03
C LYS A 311 -5.75 -16.94 -10.78
N GLU A 312 -4.95 -15.88 -10.70
CA GLU A 312 -3.53 -16.01 -10.34
C GLU A 312 -3.42 -16.59 -8.93
N GLU A 313 -2.62 -17.65 -8.81
CA GLU A 313 -2.34 -18.29 -7.54
C GLU A 313 -1.30 -17.49 -6.76
N TYR A 314 -1.56 -17.33 -5.48
CA TYR A 314 -0.67 -16.62 -4.55
C TYR A 314 -0.89 -17.16 -3.14
N GLY A 315 0.08 -16.90 -2.27
CA GLY A 315 -0.03 -17.34 -0.89
C GLY A 315 0.79 -16.50 0.08
N ILE A 316 0.72 -16.90 1.34
CA ILE A 316 1.46 -16.31 2.44
C ILE A 316 1.68 -17.36 3.53
N ASP A 317 2.91 -17.43 4.03
CA ASP A 317 3.33 -18.38 5.04
C ASP A 317 3.32 -17.76 6.44
N PHE A 318 2.88 -18.55 7.41
CA PHE A 318 2.95 -18.26 8.83
C PHE A 318 3.80 -19.36 9.49
N SER A 319 4.87 -18.97 10.17
CA SER A 319 5.65 -19.89 11.00
C SER A 319 5.09 -19.94 12.42
N PHE A 320 5.10 -21.11 13.06
CA PHE A 320 4.65 -21.28 14.44
C PHE A 320 5.69 -21.98 15.32
N GLY A 321 5.69 -21.71 16.62
CA GLY A 321 6.64 -22.34 17.55
C GLY A 321 6.16 -23.71 18.07
N SER A 322 4.87 -23.86 18.31
CA SER A 322 4.25 -25.11 18.79
C SER A 322 2.76 -25.13 18.41
N TYR A 323 2.14 -26.31 18.49
CA TYR A 323 0.71 -26.48 18.29
C TYR A 323 0.16 -27.52 19.28
N GLU A 324 -1.13 -27.41 19.58
CA GLU A 324 -1.90 -28.35 20.40
C GLU A 324 -3.13 -28.75 19.60
N GLU A 325 -3.40 -30.05 19.48
CA GLU A 325 -4.63 -30.54 18.87
C GLU A 325 -5.72 -30.64 19.94
N LYS A 326 -6.86 -30.01 19.69
CA LYS A 326 -8.04 -30.08 20.55
C LYS A 326 -9.22 -30.57 19.73
N ASP A 327 -9.92 -31.55 20.26
CA ASP A 327 -11.23 -31.94 19.74
C ASP A 327 -12.22 -30.83 20.05
N LEU A 328 -12.55 -30.04 19.02
CA LEU A 328 -13.58 -29.02 19.10
C LEU A 328 -14.87 -29.59 18.50
N THR A 329 -15.86 -29.87 19.35
CA THR A 329 -17.22 -30.18 18.88
C THR A 329 -17.88 -28.89 18.43
N ILE A 330 -17.74 -28.54 17.14
CA ILE A 330 -18.37 -27.36 16.55
C ILE A 330 -19.76 -27.75 16.04
N ASN A 331 -20.82 -27.25 16.69
CA ASN A 331 -22.18 -27.36 16.16
C ASN A 331 -22.31 -26.46 14.92
N ILE A 332 -22.37 -27.07 13.74
CA ILE A 332 -22.38 -26.37 12.43
C ILE A 332 -23.67 -25.54 12.22
N ASN A 333 -24.66 -25.66 13.11
CA ASN A 333 -25.97 -25.01 13.00
C ASN A 333 -26.07 -23.61 13.67
N ASP A 334 -25.06 -23.16 14.42
CA ASP A 334 -25.07 -21.79 14.98
C ASP A 334 -24.42 -20.81 13.99
N LYS A 335 -25.23 -20.33 13.03
CA LYS A 335 -24.85 -19.24 12.11
C LYS A 335 -25.49 -17.92 12.48
#